data_AF-A0A521RPE1-F1
#
_entry.id   AF-A0A521RPE1-F1
#
_cell.length_a   1.000
_cell.length_b   1.000
_cell.length_c   1.000
_cell.angle_alpha   90.00
_cell.angle_beta   90.00
_cell.angle_gamma   90.00
#
_symmetry.space_group_name_H-M   'P 1'
#
loop_
_entity.id
_entity.type
_entity.pdbx_description
1 polymer ?
#
loop_
_entity_poly.entity_id
_entity_poly.type
_entity_poly.pdbx_seq_one_letter_code
_entity_poly.pdbx_strand_id
1 'polypeptide(L)'
;MSSLKRKIQRQGLCVFCGRPGLTKEHIWSDWLKRYIPIVASHRMSAIRMQGDLAPGGKVILQPHLSREKQGGVSRQHLRRVCGHCNNGWMKGIVDAARPTVVRILKKEQLEIQPAEAAALSGWIAIACIMAEYLDDRTRAIPAEERVALMKARATSSDWIISIGQYEGQEWSPASYKHFGAIFKTSPGPGGLPEPPLHYLHIATYTLGPLAVQAISTNHAAILADASRRWIASDMIQLFPAAPRSFKWPPHRILRDGMVDMIIDGPVGDFLGGNVPTRRGL
;
A
#
# COMPACT_ATOMS: atom_id res chain seq x y z
N MET A 1 51.53 11.04 2.75
CA MET A 1 50.76 9.80 3.01
C MET A 1 49.34 10.17 3.43
N SER A 2 48.38 10.24 2.49
CA SER A 2 46.97 10.52 2.80
C SER A 2 46.12 9.34 2.34
N SER A 3 45.85 8.41 3.26
CA SER A 3 45.00 7.25 3.03
C SER A 3 43.54 7.66 3.16
N LEU A 4 42.86 7.83 2.02
CA LEU A 4 41.40 7.93 1.92
C LEU A 4 40.76 6.66 2.51
N LYS A 5 40.26 6.76 3.75
CA LYS A 5 39.37 5.77 4.35
C LYS A 5 38.05 5.76 3.56
N ARG A 6 37.97 4.89 2.53
CA ARG A 6 36.73 4.60 1.81
C ARG A 6 35.77 3.95 2.80
N LYS A 7 34.74 4.71 3.22
CA LYS A 7 33.68 4.22 4.11
C LYS A 7 33.00 3.03 3.41
N ILE A 8 33.27 1.80 3.87
CA ILE A 8 32.63 0.59 3.34
C ILE A 8 31.14 0.70 3.68
N GLN A 9 30.36 1.18 2.72
CA GLN A 9 28.91 1.25 2.83
C GLN A 9 28.41 -0.19 2.71
N ARG A 10 27.93 -0.78 3.82
CA ARG A 10 27.30 -2.12 3.79
C ARG A 10 26.21 -2.07 2.73
N GLN A 11 26.35 -2.89 1.68
CA GLN A 11 25.30 -3.01 0.67
C GLN A 11 24.07 -3.57 1.36
N GLY A 12 22.93 -2.89 1.23
CA GLY A 12 21.66 -3.40 1.74
C GLY A 12 21.28 -4.72 1.05
N LEU A 13 20.37 -5.46 1.66
CA LEU A 13 19.81 -6.69 1.09
C LEU A 13 18.47 -6.41 0.41
N CYS A 14 18.17 -7.19 -0.64
CA CYS A 14 16.92 -7.08 -1.37
C CYS A 14 15.73 -7.39 -0.46
N VAL A 15 14.71 -6.53 -0.49
CA VAL A 15 13.48 -6.70 0.31
C VAL A 15 12.66 -7.94 -0.08
N PHE A 16 12.88 -8.51 -1.27
CA PHE A 16 12.13 -9.68 -1.72
C PHE A 16 12.91 -10.99 -1.56
N CYS A 17 14.20 -11.00 -1.87
CA CYS A 17 15.00 -12.23 -1.93
C CYS A 17 16.23 -12.25 -1.03
N GLY A 18 16.51 -11.18 -0.30
CA GLY A 18 17.67 -11.08 0.59
C GLY A 18 19.04 -11.00 -0.11
N ARG A 19 19.10 -11.02 -1.45
CA ARG A 19 20.38 -10.95 -2.19
C ARG A 19 20.95 -9.51 -2.24
N PRO A 20 22.28 -9.34 -2.32
CA PRO A 20 22.91 -8.03 -2.58
C PRO A 20 22.69 -7.56 -4.03
N GLY A 21 23.33 -6.44 -4.41
CA GLY A 21 23.23 -5.89 -5.77
C GLY A 21 21.97 -5.05 -6.00
N LEU A 22 21.71 -4.12 -5.08
CA LEU A 22 20.54 -3.25 -5.10
C LEU A 22 20.59 -2.23 -6.25
N THR A 23 19.48 -2.12 -6.97
CA THR A 23 19.23 -1.11 -8.00
C THR A 23 18.49 0.08 -7.41
N LYS A 24 18.49 1.22 -8.12
CA LYS A 24 17.60 2.34 -7.81
C LYS A 24 16.26 2.06 -8.46
N GLU A 25 15.26 1.72 -7.66
CA GLU A 25 13.92 1.45 -8.17
C GLU A 25 12.97 2.60 -7.88
N HIS A 26 12.10 2.91 -8.83
CA HIS A 26 11.05 3.89 -8.65
C HIS A 26 9.88 3.27 -7.89
N ILE A 27 9.31 3.99 -6.93
CA ILE A 27 8.12 3.52 -6.20
C ILE A 27 6.93 3.44 -7.13
N TRP A 28 6.73 4.52 -7.89
CA TRP A 28 5.80 4.57 -9.01
C TRP A 28 6.62 4.41 -10.28
N SER A 29 6.35 3.33 -11.03
CA SER A 29 7.07 2.98 -12.26
C SER A 29 7.35 4.19 -13.15
N ASP A 30 8.58 4.31 -13.67
CA ASP A 30 9.05 5.52 -14.38
C ASP A 30 8.14 5.94 -15.56
N TRP A 31 7.51 4.97 -16.22
CA TRP A 31 6.59 5.22 -17.34
C TRP A 31 5.35 6.04 -16.95
N LEU A 32 4.97 6.09 -15.67
CA LEU A 32 3.84 6.90 -15.19
C LEU A 32 4.08 8.40 -15.35
N LYS A 33 5.33 8.85 -15.37
CA LYS A 33 5.69 10.26 -15.55
C LYS A 33 5.23 10.85 -16.88
N ARG A 34 4.94 9.99 -17.87
CA ARG A 34 4.39 10.39 -19.17
C ARG A 34 2.90 10.72 -19.11
N TYR A 35 2.20 10.25 -18.07
CA TYR A 35 0.75 10.32 -17.96
C TYR A 35 0.29 11.15 -16.74
N ILE A 36 1.14 11.29 -15.72
CA ILE A 36 0.82 12.00 -14.48
C ILE A 36 1.77 13.19 -14.34
N PRO A 37 1.26 14.44 -14.30
CA PRO A 37 2.08 15.62 -14.10
C PRO A 37 2.90 15.50 -12.82
N ILE A 38 4.19 15.82 -12.91
CA ILE A 38 5.09 15.76 -11.76
C ILE A 38 4.91 17.04 -10.92
N VAL A 39 4.03 17.00 -9.92
CA VAL A 39 3.86 18.12 -9.00
C VAL A 39 4.76 17.99 -7.76
N ALA A 40 5.11 19.12 -7.14
CA ALA A 40 5.93 19.15 -5.93
C ALA A 40 5.13 18.80 -4.66
N SER A 41 3.82 19.08 -4.67
CA SER A 41 2.91 18.94 -3.53
C SER A 41 2.26 17.55 -3.50
N HIS A 42 3.04 16.53 -3.13
CA HIS A 42 2.43 15.29 -2.67
C HIS A 42 2.33 15.34 -1.14
N ARG A 43 1.15 15.02 -0.62
CA ARG A 43 0.95 14.78 0.81
C ARG A 43 1.31 13.33 1.08
N MET A 44 2.29 13.12 1.95
CA MET A 44 2.62 11.81 2.48
C MET A 44 2.34 11.82 3.97
N SER A 45 1.32 11.08 4.40
CA SER A 45 1.01 10.90 5.82
C SER A 45 1.24 9.45 6.18
N ALA A 46 2.00 9.23 7.25
CA ALA A 46 2.33 7.93 7.78
C ALA A 46 2.01 7.90 9.27
N ILE A 47 1.18 6.94 9.69
CA ILE A 47 0.82 6.74 11.09
C ILE A 47 1.32 5.36 11.53
N ARG A 48 2.09 5.33 12.62
CA ARG A 48 2.46 4.07 13.31
C ARG A 48 1.64 3.93 14.57
N MET A 49 1.07 2.75 14.77
CA MET A 49 0.46 2.37 16.04
C MET A 49 1.02 1.07 16.59
N GLN A 50 1.14 1.02 17.91
CA GLN A 50 1.46 -0.18 18.67
C GLN A 50 0.37 -0.38 19.71
N GLY A 51 -0.05 -1.63 19.91
CA GLY A 51 -1.16 -1.91 20.80
C GLY A 51 -1.30 -3.36 21.18
N ASP A 52 -2.18 -3.59 22.14
CA ASP A 52 -2.62 -4.91 22.55
C ASP A 52 -4.06 -5.13 22.08
N LEU A 53 -4.34 -6.31 21.53
CA LEU A 53 -5.69 -6.76 21.23
C LEU A 53 -6.29 -7.33 22.52
N ALA A 54 -7.18 -6.56 23.14
CA ALA A 54 -7.89 -6.92 24.36
C ALA A 54 -8.90 -8.07 24.11
N PRO A 55 -9.28 -8.82 25.15
CA PRO A 55 -10.37 -9.80 25.07
C PRO A 55 -11.64 -9.16 24.50
N GLY A 56 -12.21 -9.75 23.45
CA GLY A 56 -13.35 -9.17 22.71
C GLY A 56 -12.98 -8.42 21.43
N GLY A 57 -11.70 -8.42 21.02
CA GLY A 57 -11.26 -7.94 19.70
C GLY A 57 -11.01 -6.44 19.61
N LYS A 58 -11.04 -5.71 20.74
CA LYS A 58 -10.71 -4.28 20.77
C LYS A 58 -9.20 -4.09 20.77
N VAL A 59 -8.66 -3.38 19.80
CA VAL A 59 -7.24 -3.02 19.77
C VAL A 59 -7.04 -1.70 20.52
N ILE A 60 -6.22 -1.71 21.58
CA ILE A 60 -5.83 -0.49 22.28
C ILE A 60 -4.57 0.04 21.60
N LEU A 61 -4.74 1.01 20.71
CA LEU A 61 -3.64 1.60 19.96
C LEU A 61 -3.12 2.84 20.68
N GLN A 62 -1.80 2.90 20.87
CA GLN A 62 -1.12 4.14 21.22
C GLN A 62 -0.59 4.77 19.93
N PRO A 63 -1.09 5.96 19.52
CA PRO A 63 -0.55 6.70 18.40
C PRO A 63 0.91 7.02 18.71
N HIS A 64 1.84 6.38 18.00
CA HIS A 64 3.25 6.52 18.33
C HIS A 64 3.90 7.63 17.51
N LEU A 65 3.51 7.82 16.24
CA LEU A 65 4.09 8.82 15.34
C LEU A 65 3.09 9.16 14.22
N SER A 66 2.84 10.45 13.99
CA SER A 66 2.26 10.99 12.75
C SER A 66 3.29 11.91 12.09
N ARG A 67 3.48 11.78 10.78
CA ARG A 67 4.27 12.74 9.99
C ARG A 67 3.57 13.04 8.69
N GLU A 68 3.45 14.33 8.39
CA GLU A 68 3.21 14.81 7.05
C GLU A 68 4.55 15.25 6.43
N LYS A 69 4.91 14.70 5.27
CA LYS A 69 6.03 15.19 4.47
C LYS A 69 5.49 15.80 3.19
N GLN A 70 6.02 16.97 2.83
CA GLN A 70 5.83 17.57 1.51
C GLN A 70 6.94 17.05 0.58
N GLY A 71 6.57 16.49 -0.56
CA GLY A 71 7.52 16.06 -1.60
C GLY A 71 7.07 14.82 -2.35
N GLY A 72 7.26 14.82 -3.67
CA GLY A 72 6.65 13.83 -4.54
C GLY A 72 7.19 12.41 -4.43
N VAL A 73 6.32 11.47 -4.02
CA VAL A 73 6.60 10.03 -4.07
C VAL A 73 6.99 9.59 -5.49
N SER A 74 6.46 10.28 -6.51
CA SER A 74 6.79 10.11 -7.93
C SER A 74 8.27 10.38 -8.29
N ARG A 75 9.01 11.12 -7.45
CA ARG A 75 10.44 11.41 -7.64
C ARG A 75 11.37 10.57 -6.78
N GLN A 76 10.83 9.75 -5.88
CA GLN A 76 11.64 9.01 -4.92
C GLN A 76 12.11 7.69 -5.52
N HIS A 77 13.43 7.47 -5.44
CA HIS A 77 14.07 6.20 -5.75
C HIS A 77 14.47 5.50 -4.47
N LEU A 78 14.21 4.20 -4.40
CA LEU A 78 14.63 3.37 -3.30
C LEU A 78 15.68 2.37 -3.76
N ARG A 79 16.79 2.30 -3.02
CA ARG A 79 17.76 1.21 -3.15
C ARG A 79 17.34 0.07 -2.24
N ARG A 80 16.36 -0.72 -2.68
CA ARG A 80 15.73 -1.80 -1.88
C ARG A 80 15.52 -3.11 -2.65
N VAL A 81 15.60 -3.10 -3.98
CA VAL A 81 15.39 -4.28 -4.83
C VAL A 81 16.68 -4.62 -5.55
N CYS A 82 17.05 -5.90 -5.67
CA CYS A 82 18.23 -6.30 -6.45
C CYS A 82 17.89 -6.41 -7.95
N GLY A 83 18.92 -6.33 -8.81
CA GLY A 83 18.73 -6.41 -10.27
C GLY A 83 18.02 -7.69 -10.74
N HIS A 84 18.21 -8.82 -10.04
CA HIS A 84 17.54 -10.07 -10.37
C HIS A 84 16.02 -10.01 -10.14
N CYS A 85 15.57 -9.47 -9.01
CA CYS A 85 14.14 -9.29 -8.76
C CYS A 85 13.57 -8.22 -9.68
N ASN A 86 14.28 -7.09 -9.80
CA ASN A 86 13.81 -5.93 -10.54
C ASN A 86 13.60 -6.23 -12.02
N ASN A 87 14.59 -6.83 -12.68
CA ASN A 87 14.54 -7.14 -14.10
C ASN A 87 13.85 -8.48 -14.42
N GLY A 88 13.51 -9.26 -13.39
CA GLY A 88 12.90 -10.58 -13.52
C GLY A 88 11.38 -10.54 -13.28
N TRP A 89 10.94 -11.21 -12.22
CA TRP A 89 9.51 -11.38 -11.91
C TRP A 89 8.78 -10.04 -11.72
N MET A 90 9.43 -9.05 -11.10
CA MET A 90 8.83 -7.75 -10.80
C MET A 90 8.52 -7.00 -12.10
N LYS A 91 9.48 -6.96 -13.04
CA LYS A 91 9.26 -6.42 -14.40
C LYS A 91 8.12 -7.14 -15.11
N GLY A 92 8.02 -8.47 -14.99
CA GLY A 92 6.92 -9.24 -15.57
C GLY A 92 5.54 -8.77 -15.11
N ILE A 93 5.35 -8.56 -13.79
CA ILE A 93 4.09 -8.06 -13.23
C ILE A 93 3.83 -6.61 -13.68
N VAL A 94 4.84 -5.74 -13.61
CA VAL A 94 4.71 -4.33 -14.02
C VAL A 94 4.34 -4.21 -15.50
N ASP A 95 4.95 -5.02 -16.37
CA ASP A 95 4.68 -5.00 -17.80
C ASP A 95 3.29 -5.55 -18.12
N ALA A 96 2.83 -6.57 -17.40
CA ALA A 96 1.48 -7.11 -17.55
C ALA A 96 0.39 -6.10 -17.12
N ALA A 97 0.63 -5.32 -16.05
CA ALA A 97 -0.34 -4.33 -15.56
C ALA A 97 -0.36 -3.04 -16.40
N ARG A 98 0.76 -2.69 -17.04
CA ARG A 98 0.96 -1.40 -17.71
C ARG A 98 -0.13 -1.06 -18.74
N PRO A 99 -0.54 -1.93 -19.68
CA PRO A 99 -1.55 -1.59 -20.67
C PRO A 99 -2.86 -1.15 -20.02
N THR A 100 -3.35 -1.88 -19.03
CA THR A 100 -4.59 -1.58 -18.31
C THR A 100 -4.48 -0.25 -17.57
N VAL A 101 -3.39 -0.01 -16.82
CA VAL A 101 -3.20 1.26 -16.10
C VAL A 101 -3.14 2.44 -17.06
N VAL A 102 -2.41 2.34 -18.18
CA VAL A 102 -2.33 3.43 -19.17
C VAL A 102 -3.71 3.80 -19.72
N ARG A 103 -4.56 2.82 -20.02
CA ARG A 103 -5.93 3.05 -20.49
C ARG A 103 -6.79 3.73 -19.43
N ILE A 104 -6.66 3.31 -18.17
CA ILE A 104 -7.31 3.98 -17.02
C ILE A 104 -6.86 5.44 -16.92
N LEU A 105 -5.55 5.72 -16.99
CA LEU A 105 -5.00 7.07 -16.89
C LEU A 105 -5.47 7.98 -18.04
N LYS A 106 -5.71 7.42 -19.22
CA LYS A 106 -6.31 8.10 -20.37
C LYS A 106 -7.82 8.27 -20.27
N LYS A 107 -8.45 7.81 -19.18
CA LYS A 107 -9.91 7.80 -18.97
C LYS A 107 -10.67 7.04 -20.06
N GLU A 108 -10.06 5.98 -20.62
CA GLU A 108 -10.73 5.13 -21.60
C GLU A 108 -11.78 4.24 -20.93
N GLN A 109 -12.83 3.90 -21.68
CA GLN A 109 -13.75 2.84 -21.30
C GLN A 109 -13.15 1.48 -21.68
N LEU A 110 -13.14 0.54 -20.74
CA LEU A 110 -12.62 -0.79 -20.97
C LEU A 110 -13.32 -1.84 -20.12
N GLU A 111 -13.34 -3.06 -20.63
CA GLU A 111 -13.69 -4.23 -19.85
C GLU A 111 -12.39 -4.87 -19.34
N ILE A 112 -12.19 -4.84 -18.02
CA ILE A 112 -11.00 -5.40 -17.36
C ILE A 112 -11.23 -6.89 -17.15
N GLN A 113 -10.38 -7.70 -17.77
CA GLN A 113 -10.40 -9.15 -17.68
C GLN A 113 -9.77 -9.65 -16.36
N PRO A 114 -10.09 -10.88 -15.91
CA PRO A 114 -9.51 -11.42 -14.68
C PRO A 114 -7.98 -11.43 -14.63
N ALA A 115 -7.32 -11.71 -15.77
CA ALA A 115 -5.86 -11.67 -15.87
C ALA A 115 -5.29 -10.25 -15.73
N GLU A 116 -5.98 -9.25 -16.27
CA GLU A 116 -5.61 -7.84 -16.12
C GLU A 116 -5.81 -7.36 -14.68
N ALA A 117 -6.92 -7.75 -14.04
CA ALA A 117 -7.18 -7.46 -12.62
C ALA A 117 -6.10 -8.10 -11.72
N ALA A 118 -5.70 -9.34 -12.00
CA ALA A 118 -4.62 -10.00 -11.29
C ALA A 118 -3.28 -9.26 -11.43
N ALA A 119 -2.90 -8.89 -12.67
CA ALA A 119 -1.69 -8.12 -12.93
C ALA A 119 -1.72 -6.75 -12.22
N LEU A 120 -2.85 -6.04 -12.30
CA LEU A 120 -3.07 -4.76 -11.64
C LEU A 120 -2.96 -4.88 -10.12
N SER A 121 -3.53 -5.92 -9.51
CA SER A 121 -3.42 -6.18 -8.08
C SER A 121 -1.97 -6.44 -7.65
N GLY A 122 -1.21 -7.23 -8.44
CA GLY A 122 0.20 -7.51 -8.16
C GLY A 122 1.06 -6.25 -8.26
N TRP A 123 0.81 -5.41 -9.27
CA TRP A 123 1.50 -4.12 -9.41
C TRP A 123 1.19 -3.18 -8.24
N ILE A 124 -0.07 -3.10 -7.79
CA ILE A 124 -0.47 -2.32 -6.60
C ILE A 124 0.24 -2.84 -5.35
N ALA A 125 0.25 -4.15 -5.11
CA ALA A 125 0.92 -4.76 -3.96
C ALA A 125 2.42 -4.44 -3.93
N ILE A 126 3.10 -4.57 -5.08
CA ILE A 126 4.51 -4.16 -5.23
C ILE A 126 4.68 -2.70 -4.85
N ALA A 127 3.81 -1.82 -5.34
CA ALA A 127 3.93 -0.39 -5.10
C ALA A 127 3.69 -0.01 -3.63
N CYS A 128 2.74 -0.65 -2.95
CA CYS A 128 2.54 -0.53 -1.50
C CYS A 128 3.77 -1.00 -0.71
N ILE A 129 4.30 -2.18 -1.04
CA ILE A 129 5.53 -2.72 -0.44
C ILE A 129 6.69 -1.75 -0.62
N MET A 130 6.87 -1.19 -1.81
CA MET A 130 7.95 -0.23 -2.06
C MET A 130 7.71 1.09 -1.32
N ALA A 131 6.47 1.58 -1.27
CA ALA A 131 6.13 2.85 -0.65
C ALA A 131 6.28 2.85 0.88
N GLU A 132 6.04 1.72 1.58
CA GLU A 132 6.26 1.68 3.04
C GLU A 132 7.73 1.92 3.44
N TYR A 133 8.70 1.63 2.55
CA TYR A 133 10.12 1.94 2.78
C TYR A 133 10.48 3.43 2.68
N LEU A 134 9.52 4.29 2.37
CA LEU A 134 9.65 5.75 2.52
C LEU A 134 9.66 6.19 3.99
N ASP A 135 9.07 5.37 4.86
CA ASP A 135 9.11 5.56 6.29
C ASP A 135 9.22 4.21 7.02
N ASP A 136 10.48 3.77 7.19
CA ASP A 136 10.86 2.53 7.88
C ASP A 136 10.17 2.36 9.26
N ARG A 137 9.71 3.45 9.90
CA ARG A 137 9.07 3.42 11.22
C ARG A 137 7.62 2.95 11.16
N THR A 138 6.96 3.15 10.04
CA THR A 138 5.54 2.82 9.81
C THR A 138 5.36 1.55 8.99
N ARG A 139 6.47 0.87 8.69
CA ARG A 139 6.49 -0.38 7.96
C ARG A 139 5.71 -1.45 8.70
N ALA A 140 4.79 -2.09 8.01
CA ALA A 140 3.93 -3.12 8.58
C ALA A 140 3.84 -4.36 7.69
N ILE A 141 4.26 -4.33 6.43
CA ILE A 141 4.20 -5.52 5.57
C ILE A 141 5.39 -6.44 5.92
N PRO A 142 5.14 -7.67 6.40
CA PRO A 142 6.19 -8.53 6.87
C PRO A 142 7.00 -9.15 5.72
N ALA A 143 8.12 -9.81 6.04
CA ALA A 143 9.07 -10.30 5.03
C ALA A 143 8.51 -11.51 4.25
N GLU A 144 7.83 -12.39 4.97
CA GLU A 144 7.15 -13.58 4.45
C GLU A 144 6.15 -13.23 3.35
N GLU A 145 5.39 -12.15 3.50
CA GLU A 145 4.39 -11.71 2.54
C GLU A 145 5.03 -11.19 1.24
N ARG A 146 6.13 -10.43 1.37
CA ARG A 146 6.93 -9.99 0.22
C ARG A 146 7.52 -11.18 -0.53
N VAL A 147 8.01 -12.18 0.21
CA VAL A 147 8.56 -13.42 -0.37
C VAL A 147 7.45 -14.24 -1.03
N ALA A 148 6.25 -14.30 -0.43
CA ALA A 148 5.09 -14.98 -1.00
C ALA A 148 4.69 -14.35 -2.35
N LEU A 149 4.58 -13.02 -2.41
CA LEU A 149 4.33 -12.28 -3.65
C LEU A 149 5.40 -12.59 -4.72
N MET A 150 6.68 -12.58 -4.34
CA MET A 150 7.77 -12.91 -5.27
C MET A 150 7.66 -14.33 -5.82
N LYS A 151 7.42 -15.32 -4.94
CA LYS A 151 7.39 -16.75 -5.32
C LYS A 151 6.16 -17.07 -6.17
N ALA A 152 4.98 -16.60 -5.75
CA ALA A 152 3.72 -16.85 -6.43
C ALA A 152 3.55 -15.97 -7.68
N ARG A 153 4.25 -14.83 -7.74
CA ARG A 153 4.04 -13.77 -8.75
C ARG A 153 2.60 -13.29 -8.81
N ALA A 154 1.92 -13.36 -7.66
CA ALA A 154 0.53 -13.01 -7.46
C ALA A 154 0.34 -12.57 -6.00
N THR A 155 -0.65 -11.70 -5.79
CA THR A 155 -1.05 -11.20 -4.48
C THR A 155 -1.46 -12.34 -3.54
N SER A 156 -1.01 -12.33 -2.27
CA SER A 156 -1.40 -13.33 -1.27
C SER A 156 -2.79 -13.07 -0.72
N SER A 157 -3.39 -14.08 -0.07
CA SER A 157 -4.72 -14.01 0.57
C SER A 157 -4.85 -12.94 1.66
N ASP A 158 -3.74 -12.39 2.14
CA ASP A 158 -3.69 -11.40 3.21
C ASP A 158 -4.01 -9.98 2.73
N TRP A 159 -4.16 -9.80 1.41
CA TRP A 159 -4.49 -8.52 0.80
C TRP A 159 -5.97 -8.37 0.52
N ILE A 160 -6.39 -7.12 0.56
CA ILE A 160 -7.59 -6.61 -0.09
C ILE A 160 -7.15 -5.42 -0.92
N ILE A 161 -7.45 -5.44 -2.22
CA ILE A 161 -7.08 -4.37 -3.13
C ILE A 161 -8.30 -3.95 -3.92
N SER A 162 -8.60 -2.66 -3.87
CA SER A 162 -9.73 -2.05 -4.57
C SER A 162 -9.28 -0.81 -5.34
N ILE A 163 -9.96 -0.55 -6.46
CA ILE A 163 -9.71 0.61 -7.32
C ILE A 163 -11.00 1.38 -7.58
N GLY A 164 -10.87 2.70 -7.74
CA GLY A 164 -12.00 3.58 -8.05
C GLY A 164 -11.60 4.65 -9.05
N GLN A 165 -12.58 5.18 -9.78
CA GLN A 165 -12.36 6.36 -10.62
C GLN A 165 -12.40 7.59 -9.71
N TYR A 166 -11.37 8.43 -9.76
CA TYR A 166 -11.26 9.65 -8.97
C TYR A 166 -11.27 10.90 -9.83
N GLU A 167 -11.97 11.93 -9.34
CA GLU A 167 -11.96 13.27 -9.93
C GLU A 167 -12.15 14.31 -8.82
N GLY A 168 -11.03 14.92 -8.43
CA GLY A 168 -10.99 16.00 -7.43
C GLY A 168 -9.70 16.80 -7.57
N GLN A 169 -9.45 17.69 -6.62
CA GLN A 169 -8.27 18.57 -6.63
C GLN A 169 -7.28 18.20 -5.53
N GLU A 170 -7.75 17.79 -4.35
CA GLU A 170 -6.87 17.58 -3.18
C GLU A 170 -5.94 16.38 -3.31
N TRP A 171 -6.42 15.33 -3.95
CA TRP A 171 -5.66 14.10 -4.19
C TRP A 171 -5.08 14.08 -5.62
N SER A 172 -5.30 15.11 -6.41
CA SER A 172 -4.78 15.22 -7.77
C SER A 172 -3.40 15.91 -7.80
N PRO A 173 -2.53 15.61 -8.79
CA PRO A 173 -2.62 14.51 -9.74
C PRO A 173 -2.13 13.20 -9.15
N ALA A 174 -1.57 13.20 -7.94
CA ALA A 174 -1.23 11.99 -7.21
C ALA A 174 -0.96 12.31 -5.74
N SER A 175 -1.50 11.51 -4.84
CA SER A 175 -1.31 11.61 -3.39
C SER A 175 -1.20 10.22 -2.79
N TYR A 176 -0.52 10.07 -1.65
CA TYR A 176 -0.32 8.76 -1.01
C TYR A 176 -0.37 8.90 0.50
N LYS A 177 -1.26 8.16 1.15
CA LYS A 177 -1.34 8.07 2.61
C LYS A 177 -1.32 6.61 3.01
N HIS A 178 -0.57 6.30 4.07
CA HIS A 178 -0.53 4.96 4.60
C HIS A 178 -0.55 4.93 6.12
N PHE A 179 -1.01 3.79 6.62
CA PHE A 179 -1.16 3.47 8.02
C PHE A 179 -0.52 2.11 8.25
N GLY A 180 0.33 2.02 9.27
CA GLY A 180 0.97 0.78 9.69
C GLY A 180 0.74 0.52 11.18
N ALA A 181 0.25 -0.65 11.52
CA ALA A 181 0.10 -1.09 12.90
C ALA A 181 0.75 -2.45 13.12
N ILE A 182 1.37 -2.60 14.29
CA ILE A 182 1.87 -3.88 14.81
C ILE A 182 1.25 -4.05 16.19
N PHE A 183 0.51 -5.14 16.41
CA PHE A 183 -0.17 -5.40 17.67
C PHE A 183 -0.02 -6.86 18.08
N LYS A 184 -0.09 -7.11 19.38
CA LYS A 184 -0.05 -8.46 19.97
C LYS A 184 -1.42 -8.85 20.46
N THR A 185 -1.77 -10.13 20.40
CA THR A 185 -2.93 -10.62 21.16
C THR A 185 -2.58 -10.61 22.65
N SER A 186 -3.35 -9.91 23.49
CA SER A 186 -3.12 -10.00 24.94
C SER A 186 -3.23 -11.48 25.37
N PRO A 187 -2.26 -12.02 26.11
CA PRO A 187 -2.39 -13.37 26.63
C PRO A 187 -3.61 -13.40 27.56
N GLY A 188 -4.58 -14.26 27.26
CA GLY A 188 -5.64 -14.60 28.20
C GLY A 188 -5.07 -15.30 29.44
N PRO A 189 -5.88 -15.57 30.47
CA PRO A 189 -5.46 -16.41 31.59
C PRO A 189 -4.97 -17.78 31.06
N GLY A 190 -3.67 -18.08 31.20
CA GLY A 190 -3.03 -19.28 30.65
C GLY A 190 -2.49 -19.17 29.21
N GLY A 191 -2.38 -17.95 28.67
CA GLY A 191 -1.86 -17.70 27.32
C GLY A 191 -0.38 -18.06 27.12
N LEU A 192 0.02 -18.20 25.85
CA LEU A 192 1.40 -18.45 25.46
C LEU A 192 2.35 -17.36 25.99
N PRO A 193 3.62 -17.69 26.32
CA PRO A 193 4.61 -16.73 26.81
C PRO A 193 4.87 -15.57 25.84
N GLU A 194 4.73 -15.83 24.53
CA GLU A 194 4.87 -14.84 23.46
C GLU A 194 3.72 -14.96 22.47
N PRO A 195 2.69 -14.09 22.54
CA PRO A 195 1.60 -14.11 21.57
C PRO A 195 2.09 -13.70 20.17
N PRO A 196 1.46 -14.21 19.10
CA PRO A 196 1.85 -13.87 17.73
C PRO A 196 1.70 -12.36 17.49
N LEU A 197 2.63 -11.83 16.68
CA LEU A 197 2.55 -10.47 16.17
C LEU A 197 1.58 -10.41 15.00
N HIS A 198 0.71 -9.41 15.05
CA HIS A 198 -0.20 -9.08 13.98
C HIS A 198 0.22 -7.79 13.32
N TYR A 199 0.08 -7.77 12.01
CA TYR A 199 0.50 -6.70 11.14
C TYR A 199 -0.72 -6.18 10.38
N LEU A 200 -0.83 -4.86 10.27
CA LEU A 200 -1.85 -4.19 9.47
C LEU A 200 -1.19 -3.06 8.69
N HIS A 201 -1.28 -3.14 7.38
CA HIS A 201 -0.94 -2.09 6.45
C HIS A 201 -2.20 -1.63 5.74
N ILE A 202 -2.42 -0.31 5.68
CA ILE A 202 -3.46 0.30 4.86
C ILE A 202 -2.79 1.40 4.05
N ALA A 203 -2.94 1.38 2.73
CA ALA A 203 -2.49 2.45 1.86
C ALA A 203 -3.64 2.88 0.95
N THR A 204 -3.83 4.19 0.87
CA THR A 204 -4.73 4.80 -0.09
C THR A 204 -3.98 5.84 -0.88
N TYR A 205 -4.12 5.79 -2.18
CA TYR A 205 -3.43 6.73 -3.05
C TYR A 205 -4.16 6.95 -4.36
N THR A 206 -3.81 8.04 -5.01
CA THR A 206 -4.34 8.44 -6.31
C THR A 206 -3.20 8.58 -7.31
N LEU A 207 -3.49 8.26 -8.56
CA LEU A 207 -2.60 8.37 -9.72
C LEU A 207 -3.46 8.84 -10.90
N GLY A 208 -3.53 10.15 -11.11
CA GLY A 208 -4.46 10.77 -12.05
C GLY A 208 -5.91 10.38 -11.73
N PRO A 209 -6.65 9.77 -12.66
CA PRO A 209 -8.01 9.29 -12.43
C PRO A 209 -8.12 7.99 -11.63
N LEU A 210 -7.01 7.30 -11.34
CA LEU A 210 -7.03 6.05 -10.58
C LEU A 210 -6.93 6.35 -9.08
N ALA A 211 -7.91 5.94 -8.29
CA ALA A 211 -7.80 5.79 -6.85
C ALA A 211 -7.56 4.32 -6.50
N VAL A 212 -6.74 4.08 -5.49
CA VAL A 212 -6.40 2.75 -4.98
C VAL A 212 -6.57 2.75 -3.47
N GLN A 213 -7.18 1.69 -2.94
CA GLN A 213 -7.15 1.34 -1.53
C GLN A 213 -6.61 -0.08 -1.43
N ALA A 214 -5.54 -0.26 -0.65
CA ALA A 214 -4.89 -1.54 -0.45
C ALA A 214 -4.71 -1.78 1.06
N ILE A 215 -5.19 -2.92 1.52
CA ILE A 215 -5.10 -3.35 2.91
C ILE A 215 -4.35 -4.69 2.91
N SER A 216 -3.38 -4.84 3.79
CA SER A 216 -2.67 -6.10 4.04
C SER A 216 -2.69 -6.39 5.54
N THR A 217 -3.11 -7.58 5.92
CA THR A 217 -3.06 -8.02 7.32
C THR A 217 -3.02 -9.54 7.45
N ASN A 218 -2.23 -10.03 8.39
CA ASN A 218 -2.21 -11.44 8.79
C ASN A 218 -3.30 -11.80 9.82
N HIS A 219 -4.18 -10.86 10.20
CA HIS A 219 -5.24 -11.08 11.17
C HIS A 219 -6.61 -11.28 10.49
N ALA A 220 -7.07 -12.53 10.42
CA ALA A 220 -8.26 -12.93 9.66
C ALA A 220 -9.54 -12.14 9.99
N ALA A 221 -9.78 -11.80 11.26
CA ALA A 221 -10.98 -11.02 11.62
C ALA A 221 -10.94 -9.58 11.09
N ILE A 222 -9.76 -8.96 11.04
CA ILE A 222 -9.58 -7.61 10.48
C ILE A 222 -9.73 -7.67 8.98
N LEU A 223 -9.17 -8.70 8.33
CA LEU A 223 -9.36 -8.92 6.90
C LEU A 223 -10.85 -9.09 6.53
N ALA A 224 -11.60 -9.86 7.33
CA ALA A 224 -13.04 -10.04 7.14
C ALA A 224 -13.83 -8.73 7.36
N ASP A 225 -13.47 -7.93 8.36
CA ASP A 225 -14.10 -6.63 8.59
C ASP A 225 -13.74 -5.62 7.51
N ALA A 226 -12.48 -5.58 7.06
CA ALA A 226 -12.02 -4.75 5.97
C ALA A 226 -12.82 -5.02 4.68
N SER A 227 -13.00 -6.30 4.35
CA SER A 227 -13.77 -6.73 3.18
C SER A 227 -15.23 -6.30 3.22
N ARG A 228 -15.81 -6.14 4.42
CA ARG A 228 -17.24 -5.82 4.60
C ARG A 228 -17.52 -4.34 4.81
N ARG A 229 -16.62 -3.63 5.50
CA ARG A 229 -16.88 -2.27 6.01
C ARG A 229 -15.98 -1.21 5.38
N TRP A 230 -14.75 -1.57 5.03
CA TRP A 230 -13.70 -0.58 4.73
C TRP A 230 -13.47 -0.38 3.24
N ILE A 231 -13.85 -1.35 2.42
CA ILE A 231 -13.97 -1.15 0.98
C ILE A 231 -15.22 -0.30 0.75
N ALA A 232 -15.04 0.92 0.29
CA ALA A 232 -16.18 1.73 -0.12
C ALA A 232 -16.96 0.98 -1.22
N SER A 233 -18.29 0.94 -1.10
CA SER A 233 -19.21 0.38 -2.11
C SER A 233 -18.99 0.95 -3.51
N ASP A 234 -18.29 2.07 -3.58
CA ASP A 234 -18.05 2.88 -4.76
C ASP A 234 -16.71 2.52 -5.45
N MET A 235 -15.94 1.58 -4.88
CA MET A 235 -14.73 1.01 -5.45
C MET A 235 -14.96 -0.41 -5.95
N ILE A 236 -14.21 -0.81 -6.98
CA ILE A 236 -14.19 -2.17 -7.50
C ILE A 236 -13.05 -2.93 -6.82
N GLN A 237 -13.39 -4.01 -6.13
CA GLN A 237 -12.40 -4.92 -5.54
C GLN A 237 -11.71 -5.75 -6.63
N LEU A 238 -10.39 -5.61 -6.73
CA LEU A 238 -9.52 -6.42 -7.59
C LEU A 238 -9.04 -7.69 -6.92
N PHE A 239 -8.82 -7.65 -5.60
CA PHE A 239 -8.31 -8.77 -4.84
C PHE A 239 -9.00 -8.88 -3.47
N PRO A 240 -9.40 -10.09 -3.02
CA PRO A 240 -9.43 -11.36 -3.76
C PRO A 240 -10.12 -11.28 -5.14
N ALA A 241 -9.60 -12.02 -6.11
CA ALA A 241 -9.90 -11.83 -7.53
C ALA A 241 -11.40 -11.95 -7.83
N ALA A 242 -11.95 -10.95 -8.52
CA ALA A 242 -13.29 -11.07 -9.09
C ALA A 242 -13.28 -12.21 -10.12
N PRO A 243 -14.23 -13.16 -10.06
CA PRO A 243 -14.25 -14.32 -10.98
C PRO A 243 -14.66 -13.95 -12.41
N ARG A 244 -15.02 -12.69 -12.67
CA ARG A 244 -15.56 -12.20 -13.93
C ARG A 244 -14.92 -10.87 -14.31
N SER A 245 -14.95 -10.57 -15.60
CA SER A 245 -14.62 -9.25 -16.11
C SER A 245 -15.57 -8.19 -15.55
N PHE A 246 -15.12 -6.94 -15.55
CA PHE A 246 -15.94 -5.81 -15.13
C PHE A 246 -15.66 -4.57 -15.99
N LYS A 247 -16.65 -3.69 -16.07
CA LYS A 247 -16.54 -2.44 -16.84
C LYS A 247 -15.83 -1.37 -16.02
N TRP A 248 -14.96 -0.63 -16.68
CA TRP A 248 -14.29 0.57 -16.18
C TRP A 248 -14.63 1.77 -17.08
N PRO A 249 -14.86 2.97 -16.52
CA PRO A 249 -14.87 3.28 -15.08
C PRO A 249 -16.12 2.73 -14.36
N PRO A 250 -16.08 2.58 -13.02
CA PRO A 250 -17.27 2.32 -12.22
C PRO A 250 -18.32 3.44 -12.39
N HIS A 251 -19.58 3.13 -12.07
CA HIS A 251 -20.68 4.10 -12.14
C HIS A 251 -20.49 5.31 -11.22
N ARG A 252 -19.76 5.13 -10.11
CA ARG A 252 -19.48 6.20 -9.15
C ARG A 252 -18.06 6.70 -9.30
N ILE A 253 -17.94 8.03 -9.29
CA ILE A 253 -16.67 8.74 -9.33
C ILE A 253 -16.41 9.29 -7.93
N LEU A 254 -15.27 8.92 -7.36
CA LEU A 254 -14.80 9.39 -6.06
C LEU A 254 -14.40 10.87 -6.16
N ARG A 255 -14.90 11.66 -5.21
CA ARG A 255 -14.51 13.07 -4.97
C ARG A 255 -13.61 13.18 -3.75
N ASP A 256 -13.02 14.34 -3.51
CA ASP A 256 -12.06 14.57 -2.41
C ASP A 256 -12.58 14.06 -1.05
N GLY A 257 -13.78 14.48 -0.65
CA GLY A 257 -14.38 14.03 0.62
C GLY A 257 -14.64 12.52 0.69
N MET A 258 -14.87 11.85 -0.44
CA MET A 258 -15.03 10.38 -0.46
C MET A 258 -13.69 9.67 -0.26
N VAL A 259 -12.61 10.20 -0.87
CA VAL A 259 -11.25 9.67 -0.65
C VAL A 259 -10.83 9.87 0.80
N ASP A 260 -11.15 11.01 1.42
CA ASP A 260 -10.88 11.25 2.83
C ASP A 260 -11.62 10.24 3.73
N MET A 261 -12.89 9.94 3.43
CA MET A 261 -13.65 8.90 4.15
C MET A 261 -13.05 7.50 3.99
N ILE A 262 -12.61 7.13 2.78
CA ILE A 262 -11.95 5.84 2.50
C ILE A 262 -10.66 5.67 3.30
N ILE A 263 -9.99 6.77 3.61
CA ILE A 263 -8.72 6.79 4.31
C ILE A 263 -8.90 6.78 5.81
N ASP A 264 -9.72 7.69 6.31
CA ASP A 264 -9.87 7.91 7.74
C ASP A 264 -10.90 6.95 8.35
N GLY A 265 -11.82 6.40 7.55
CA GLY A 265 -12.82 5.43 7.98
C GLY A 265 -12.22 4.17 8.61
N PRO A 266 -11.34 3.43 7.90
CA PRO A 266 -10.70 2.24 8.46
C PRO A 266 -9.89 2.54 9.72
N VAL A 267 -9.17 3.66 9.74
CA VAL A 267 -8.38 4.10 10.89
C VAL A 267 -9.29 4.45 12.07
N GLY A 268 -10.41 5.12 11.81
CA GLY A 268 -11.38 5.50 12.84
C GLY A 268 -12.13 4.32 13.42
N ASP A 269 -12.61 3.40 12.58
CA ASP A 269 -13.22 2.16 13.04
C ASP A 269 -12.23 1.35 13.88
N PHE A 270 -10.97 1.25 13.41
CA PHE A 270 -9.92 0.53 14.11
C PHE A 270 -9.52 1.19 15.44
N LEU A 271 -9.67 2.51 15.55
CA LEU A 271 -9.45 3.29 16.78
C LEU A 271 -10.68 3.42 17.69
N GLY A 272 -11.81 2.79 17.34
CA GLY A 272 -13.06 2.92 18.09
C GLY A 272 -13.65 4.34 18.07
N GLY A 273 -13.48 5.08 16.98
CA GLY A 273 -14.05 6.40 16.73
C GLY A 273 -13.19 7.60 17.18
N ASN A 274 -12.09 7.37 17.89
CA ASN A 274 -11.18 8.44 18.33
C ASN A 274 -10.06 8.68 17.30
N VAL A 275 -10.42 9.14 16.10
CA VAL A 275 -9.42 9.73 15.18
C VAL A 275 -9.18 11.17 15.64
N PRO A 276 -7.92 11.61 15.83
CA PRO A 276 -7.63 13.03 15.89
C PRO A 276 -8.00 13.62 14.53
N THR A 277 -9.19 14.19 14.42
CA THR A 277 -9.60 14.89 13.20
C THR A 277 -8.74 16.15 13.03
N ARG A 278 -8.47 16.53 11.78
CA ARG A 278 -7.64 17.68 11.38
C ARG A 278 -8.02 19.05 11.98
N ARG A 279 -9.06 19.17 12.80
CA ARG A 279 -9.57 20.44 13.33
C ARG A 279 -8.88 20.93 14.62
N GLY A 280 -7.75 20.35 15.01
CA GLY A 280 -7.07 20.65 16.27
C GLY A 280 -5.58 20.97 16.18
N LEU A 281 -5.06 21.36 15.01
CA LEU A 281 -3.72 21.92 14.83
C LEU A 281 -3.79 23.20 14.00
#